data_AF-A0A529NIJ9-F1
#
_entry.id   AF-A0A529NIJ9-F1
#
_cell.length_a   1.000
_cell.length_b   1.000
_cell.length_c   1.000
_cell.angle_alpha   90.00
_cell.angle_beta   90.00
_cell.angle_gamma   90.00
#
_symmetry.space_group_name_H-M   'P 1'
#
loop_
_entity.id
_entity.type
_entity.pdbx_description
1 polymer ?
#
loop_
_entity_poly.entity_id
_entity_poly.type
_entity_poly.pdbx_seq_one_letter_code
_entity_poly.pdbx_strand_id
1 'polypeptide(L)'
;YNTAKTNKDNDPKLAEIAKDIRTTNLPIGPVGKSVELFQVTTAVIFDYTPYPNAAKAYLQFMFEEQQMAEWITSSAGYCCQTLKAFDNNPVWTADPNNAAYAKASATLRPNGYAGPLGYASAATMADYVLVDMFAKA
;
A
#
# COMPACT_ATOMS: atom_id res chain seq x y z
N TYR A 1 4.21 -15.25 -4.61
CA TYR A 1 4.57 -14.75 -5.95
C TYR A 1 6.06 -14.42 -6.07
N ASN A 2 6.56 -13.34 -5.45
CA ASN A 2 7.95 -12.89 -5.61
C ASN A 2 9.00 -13.96 -5.30
N THR A 3 8.82 -14.74 -4.22
CA THR A 3 9.71 -15.88 -3.91
C THR A 3 9.77 -16.90 -5.05
N ALA A 4 8.64 -17.25 -5.65
CA ALA A 4 8.58 -18.19 -6.76
C ALA A 4 9.21 -17.59 -8.03
N LYS A 5 8.96 -16.29 -8.30
CA LYS A 5 9.55 -15.56 -9.42
C LYS A 5 11.08 -15.50 -9.34
N THR A 6 11.63 -15.18 -8.17
CA THR A 6 13.09 -15.07 -7.94
C THR A 6 13.79 -16.42 -8.01
N ASN A 7 13.14 -17.49 -7.54
CA ASN A 7 13.75 -18.82 -7.45
C ASN A 7 13.31 -19.78 -8.57
N LYS A 8 12.67 -19.28 -9.64
CA LYS A 8 12.11 -20.10 -10.72
C LYS A 8 13.13 -21.02 -11.42
N ASP A 9 14.40 -20.64 -11.39
CA ASP A 9 15.49 -21.39 -12.05
C ASP A 9 16.04 -22.51 -11.15
N ASN A 10 15.69 -22.52 -9.86
CA ASN A 10 16.07 -23.56 -8.90
C ASN A 10 15.08 -24.74 -8.88
N ASP A 11 13.82 -24.52 -9.28
CA ASP A 11 12.77 -25.55 -9.34
C ASP A 11 11.72 -25.18 -10.42
N PRO A 12 11.52 -26.02 -11.47
CA PRO A 12 10.49 -25.81 -12.48
C PRO A 12 9.07 -25.57 -11.92
N LYS A 13 8.73 -26.14 -10.77
CA LYS A 13 7.42 -25.93 -10.12
C LYS A 13 7.23 -24.48 -9.66
N LEU A 14 8.32 -23.80 -9.26
CA LEU A 14 8.26 -22.39 -8.89
C LEU A 14 8.00 -21.51 -10.12
N ALA A 15 8.50 -21.89 -11.30
CA ALA A 15 8.19 -21.20 -12.54
C ALA A 15 6.68 -21.31 -12.88
N GLU A 16 6.09 -22.49 -12.71
CA GLU A 16 4.66 -22.71 -12.91
C GLU A 16 3.81 -21.89 -11.91
N ILE A 17 4.17 -21.92 -10.62
CA ILE A 17 3.50 -21.13 -9.57
C ILE A 17 3.58 -19.63 -9.87
N ALA A 18 4.75 -19.12 -10.27
CA ALA A 18 4.91 -17.72 -10.61
C ALA A 18 4.05 -17.35 -11.84
N LYS A 19 3.94 -18.24 -12.82
CA LYS A 19 3.09 -18.01 -14.01
C LYS A 19 1.60 -17.99 -13.67
N ASP A 20 1.16 -18.76 -12.69
CA ASP A 20 -0.25 -18.92 -12.33
C ASP A 20 -0.76 -17.85 -11.35
N ILE A 21 0.05 -17.43 -10.36
CA ILE A 21 -0.39 -16.47 -9.34
C ILE A 21 -0.77 -15.12 -9.97
N ARG A 22 -1.96 -14.63 -9.61
CA ARG A 22 -2.45 -13.29 -9.94
C ARG A 22 -2.81 -12.48 -8.71
N THR A 23 -2.72 -11.17 -8.85
CA THR A 23 -3.25 -10.18 -7.90
C THR A 23 -4.43 -9.46 -8.54
N THR A 24 -5.46 -9.21 -7.74
CA THR A 24 -6.61 -8.38 -8.12
C THR A 24 -7.10 -7.59 -6.91
N ASN A 25 -7.82 -6.50 -7.17
CA ASN A 25 -8.59 -5.80 -6.14
C ASN A 25 -9.68 -6.69 -5.53
N LEU A 26 -10.09 -6.38 -4.31
CA LEU A 26 -11.18 -7.10 -3.64
C LEU A 26 -12.53 -6.88 -4.36
N PRO A 27 -13.48 -7.83 -4.24
CA PRO A 27 -14.82 -7.67 -4.81
C PRO A 27 -15.53 -6.41 -4.27
N ILE A 28 -16.30 -5.76 -5.14
CA ILE A 28 -17.11 -4.61 -4.75
C ILE A 28 -18.29 -5.10 -3.89
N GLY A 29 -18.36 -4.60 -2.66
CA GLY A 29 -19.43 -4.91 -1.73
C GLY A 29 -20.74 -4.14 -1.99
N PRO A 30 -21.75 -4.30 -1.10
CA PRO A 30 -23.11 -3.77 -1.27
C PRO A 30 -23.22 -2.24 -1.47
N VAL A 31 -22.19 -1.48 -1.10
CA VAL A 31 -22.13 -0.03 -1.26
C VAL A 31 -21.70 0.43 -2.66
N GLY A 32 -21.44 -0.50 -3.59
CA GLY A 32 -21.16 -0.20 -5.00
C GLY A 32 -19.83 0.52 -5.27
N LYS A 33 -18.94 0.59 -4.27
CA LYS A 33 -17.62 1.22 -4.37
C LYS A 33 -16.55 0.21 -3.98
N SER A 34 -15.40 0.22 -4.67
CA SER A 34 -14.22 -0.50 -4.19
C SER A 34 -13.71 0.18 -2.91
N VAL A 35 -13.61 -0.61 -1.83
CA VAL A 35 -13.14 -0.16 -0.53
C VAL A 35 -12.25 -1.26 0.03
N GLU A 36 -10.98 -0.95 0.15
CA GLU A 36 -9.98 -1.86 0.70
C GLU A 36 -9.24 -1.15 1.84
N LEU A 37 -8.79 -1.93 2.81
CA LEU A 37 -7.94 -1.45 3.87
C LEU A 37 -6.48 -1.51 3.38
N PHE A 38 -5.81 -0.36 3.35
CA PHE A 38 -4.38 -0.29 3.07
C PHE A 38 -3.63 0.25 4.29
N GLN A 39 -2.46 -0.31 4.56
CA GLN A 39 -1.56 0.23 5.57
C GLN A 39 -0.92 1.52 5.06
N VAL A 40 -0.97 2.58 5.88
CA VAL A 40 -0.33 3.87 5.58
C VAL A 40 0.85 4.06 6.52
N THR A 41 2.03 4.26 5.93
CA THR A 41 3.23 4.67 6.65
C THR A 41 3.37 6.18 6.56
N THR A 42 3.52 6.85 7.70
CA THR A 42 3.64 8.31 7.77
C THR A 42 5.06 8.71 8.14
N ALA A 43 5.63 9.66 7.39
CA ALA A 43 6.86 10.34 7.80
C ALA A 43 6.52 11.47 8.78
N VAL A 44 7.19 11.50 9.93
CA VAL A 44 6.98 12.51 10.97
C VAL A 44 8.30 13.25 11.26
N ILE A 45 8.21 14.56 11.40
CA ILE A 45 9.32 15.39 11.89
C ILE A 45 8.99 15.75 13.33
N PHE A 46 9.87 15.38 14.25
CA PHE A 46 9.71 15.73 15.67
C PHE A 46 9.99 17.22 15.89
N ASP A 47 9.11 17.91 16.61
CA ASP A 47 9.22 19.36 16.86
C ASP A 47 10.48 19.76 17.63
N TYR A 48 11.05 18.86 18.42
CA TYR A 48 12.29 19.11 19.17
C TYR A 48 13.56 18.97 18.33
N THR A 49 13.46 18.67 17.03
CA THR A 49 14.65 18.57 16.17
C THR A 49 15.39 19.92 16.11
N PRO A 50 16.72 19.94 16.25
CA PRO A 50 17.49 21.16 16.05
C PRO A 50 17.57 21.58 14.57
N TYR A 51 17.13 20.74 13.62
CA TYR A 51 17.26 20.97 12.18
C TYR A 51 15.92 20.83 11.41
N PRO A 52 14.87 21.59 11.75
CA PRO A 52 13.53 21.42 11.18
C PRO A 52 13.49 21.69 9.66
N ASN A 53 14.27 22.67 9.18
CA ASN A 53 14.30 23.01 7.76
C ASN A 53 15.05 21.95 6.94
N ALA A 54 16.13 21.37 7.47
CA ALA A 54 16.85 20.29 6.81
C ALA A 54 15.98 19.03 6.72
N ALA A 55 15.25 18.67 7.79
CA ALA A 55 14.32 17.56 7.78
C ALA A 55 13.20 17.74 6.74
N LYS A 56 12.62 18.95 6.64
CA LYS A 56 11.63 19.29 5.61
C LYS A 56 12.20 19.19 4.20
N ALA A 57 13.40 19.74 3.97
CA ALA A 57 14.06 19.68 2.67
C ALA A 57 14.39 18.24 2.26
N TYR A 58 14.80 17.40 3.22
CA TYR A 58 15.03 15.98 2.97
C TYR A 58 13.73 15.25 2.57
N LEU A 59 12.63 15.46 3.30
CA LEU A 59 11.36 14.87 2.90
C LEU A 59 10.93 15.36 1.52
N GLN A 60 11.04 16.66 1.23
CA GLN A 60 10.74 17.18 -0.10
C GLN A 60 11.55 16.48 -1.18
N PHE A 61 12.87 16.37 -1.00
CA PHE A 61 13.76 15.67 -1.93
C PHE A 61 13.37 14.20 -2.12
N MET A 62 13.01 13.47 -1.05
CA MET A 62 12.57 12.08 -1.16
C MET A 62 11.25 11.92 -1.93
N PHE A 63 10.42 12.97 -1.98
CA PHE A 63 9.16 13.01 -2.72
C PHE A 63 9.30 13.61 -4.13
N GLU A 64 10.49 14.00 -4.56
CA GLU A 64 10.75 14.36 -5.95
C GLU A 64 10.68 13.12 -6.86
N GLU A 65 10.39 13.33 -8.14
CA GLU A 65 10.04 12.26 -9.06
C GLU A 65 11.12 11.19 -9.19
N GLN A 66 12.39 11.60 -9.29
CA GLN A 66 13.49 10.65 -9.45
C GLN A 66 13.60 9.71 -8.23
N GLN A 67 13.59 10.27 -7.02
CA GLN A 67 13.79 9.54 -5.76
C GLN A 67 12.59 8.65 -5.47
N MET A 68 11.37 9.18 -5.61
CA MET A 68 10.16 8.42 -5.36
C MET A 68 9.97 7.33 -6.41
N ALA A 69 10.24 7.60 -7.69
CA ALA A 69 10.09 6.59 -8.73
C ALA A 69 11.06 5.42 -8.56
N GLU A 70 12.32 5.71 -8.18
CA GLU A 70 13.32 4.70 -7.86
C GLU A 70 12.94 3.92 -6.60
N TRP A 71 12.44 4.59 -5.56
CA TRP A 71 11.96 3.94 -4.34
C TRP A 71 10.83 2.96 -4.60
N ILE A 72 9.78 3.38 -5.32
CA ILE A 72 8.64 2.53 -5.65
C ILE A 72 9.12 1.31 -6.45
N THR A 73 9.96 1.54 -7.47
CA THR A 73 10.50 0.47 -8.32
C THR A 73 11.34 -0.52 -7.50
N SER A 74 12.22 -0.02 -6.64
CA SER A 74 13.12 -0.83 -5.80
C SER A 74 12.35 -1.63 -4.75
N SER A 75 11.21 -1.13 -4.28
CA SER A 75 10.29 -1.86 -3.41
C SER A 75 9.40 -2.86 -4.17
N ALA A 76 9.55 -2.99 -5.50
CA ALA A 76 8.67 -3.76 -6.37
C ALA A 76 7.18 -3.39 -6.19
N GLY A 77 6.90 -2.11 -5.91
CA GLY A 77 5.55 -1.62 -5.63
C GLY A 77 4.96 -2.04 -4.28
N TYR A 78 5.73 -2.71 -3.41
CA TYR A 78 5.28 -3.07 -2.05
C TYR A 78 4.88 -1.84 -1.25
N CYS A 79 5.64 -0.77 -1.38
CA CYS A 79 5.26 0.56 -0.90
C CYS A 79 4.64 1.34 -2.05
N CYS A 80 3.31 1.44 -2.07
CA CYS A 80 2.60 2.24 -3.07
C CYS A 80 2.84 3.74 -2.85
N GLN A 81 2.72 4.51 -3.92
CA GLN A 81 2.85 5.95 -3.89
C GLN A 81 1.73 6.61 -3.09
N THR A 82 2.02 7.68 -2.36
CA THR A 82 0.99 8.48 -1.67
C THR A 82 0.44 9.62 -2.54
N LEU A 83 1.19 10.07 -3.56
CA LEU A 83 0.80 11.15 -4.46
C LEU A 83 0.35 10.60 -5.81
N LYS A 84 -0.72 11.19 -6.37
CA LYS A 84 -1.29 10.79 -7.67
C LYS A 84 -0.27 10.87 -8.82
N ALA A 85 0.69 11.79 -8.74
CA ALA A 85 1.70 11.98 -9.78
C ALA A 85 2.53 10.71 -10.09
N PHE A 86 2.61 9.74 -9.17
CA PHE A 86 3.39 8.51 -9.36
C PHE A 86 2.53 7.28 -9.69
N ASP A 87 1.23 7.45 -9.99
CA ASP A 87 0.38 6.36 -10.48
C ASP A 87 0.71 5.90 -11.91
N ASN A 88 1.53 6.69 -12.62
CA ASN A 88 2.07 6.40 -13.94
C ASN A 88 3.45 5.71 -13.89
N ASN A 89 3.98 5.38 -12.70
CA ASN A 89 5.29 4.74 -12.58
C ASN A 89 5.33 3.42 -13.38
N PRO A 90 6.38 3.16 -14.19
CA PRO A 90 6.49 1.96 -15.02
C PRO A 90 6.35 0.63 -14.27
N VAL A 91 6.67 0.60 -12.97
CA VAL A 91 6.52 -0.60 -12.12
C VAL A 91 5.10 -1.18 -12.13
N TRP A 92 4.08 -0.33 -12.31
CA TRP A 92 2.67 -0.74 -12.33
C TRP A 92 2.29 -1.54 -13.59
N THR A 93 3.02 -1.32 -14.69
CA THR A 93 2.82 -2.02 -15.97
C THR A 93 3.89 -3.08 -16.26
N ALA A 94 4.99 -3.07 -15.51
CA ALA A 94 6.09 -4.02 -15.68
C ALA A 94 5.68 -5.47 -15.35
N ASP A 95 4.65 -5.64 -14.52
CA ASP A 95 4.11 -6.94 -14.11
C ASP A 95 2.59 -6.85 -13.97
N PRO A 96 1.81 -7.78 -14.56
CA PRO A 96 0.35 -7.79 -14.40
C PRO A 96 -0.09 -7.87 -12.92
N ASN A 97 0.75 -8.43 -12.04
CA ASN A 97 0.44 -8.51 -10.61
C ASN A 97 0.59 -7.19 -9.87
N ASN A 98 1.24 -6.19 -10.47
CA ASN A 98 1.42 -4.88 -9.86
C ASN A 98 0.23 -3.95 -10.15
N ALA A 99 -0.55 -4.22 -11.21
CA ALA A 99 -1.57 -3.31 -11.71
C ALA A 99 -2.67 -2.97 -10.68
N ALA A 100 -3.07 -3.94 -9.85
CA ALA A 100 -4.10 -3.75 -8.83
C ALA A 100 -3.71 -2.72 -7.75
N TYR A 101 -2.40 -2.53 -7.53
CA TYR A 101 -1.87 -1.66 -6.48
C TYR A 101 -1.69 -0.20 -6.94
N ALA A 102 -1.63 0.05 -8.26
CA ALA A 102 -1.37 1.37 -8.83
C ALA A 102 -2.36 2.45 -8.34
N LYS A 103 -3.59 2.05 -7.99
CA LYS A 103 -4.65 2.97 -7.53
C LYS A 103 -5.02 2.80 -6.05
N ALA A 104 -4.29 1.98 -5.30
CA ALA A 104 -4.56 1.68 -3.89
C ALA A 104 -4.78 2.97 -3.07
N SER A 105 -3.81 3.89 -3.14
CA SER A 105 -3.83 5.14 -2.38
C SER A 105 -4.99 6.08 -2.74
N ALA A 106 -5.54 5.99 -3.95
CA ALA A 106 -6.70 6.80 -4.36
C ALA A 106 -8.02 6.30 -3.74
N THR A 107 -8.04 5.07 -3.22
CA THR A 107 -9.23 4.43 -2.64
C THR A 107 -9.22 4.36 -1.11
N LEU A 108 -8.13 4.83 -0.49
CA LEU A 108 -7.92 4.84 0.95
C LEU A 108 -9.07 5.53 1.71
N ARG A 109 -9.45 4.92 2.83
CA ARG A 109 -10.37 5.50 3.82
C ARG A 109 -9.81 5.30 5.22
N PRO A 110 -9.92 6.29 6.12
CA PRO A 110 -9.56 6.11 7.51
C PRO A 110 -10.52 5.11 8.18
N ASN A 111 -10.06 4.41 9.23
CA ASN A 111 -10.89 3.47 10.00
C ASN A 111 -12.14 4.12 10.62
N GLY A 112 -12.13 5.44 10.80
CA GLY A 112 -13.28 6.23 11.23
C GLY A 112 -14.14 6.79 10.09
N TYR A 113 -14.02 6.38 8.83
CA TYR A 113 -14.62 7.08 7.67
C TYR A 113 -16.11 7.47 7.81
N ALA A 114 -16.94 6.61 8.41
CA ALA A 114 -18.37 6.88 8.62
C ALA A 114 -18.67 7.72 9.89
N GLY A 115 -17.66 8.02 10.71
CA GLY A 115 -17.79 8.73 11.99
C GLY A 115 -16.55 9.57 12.33
N PRO A 116 -16.31 9.91 13.61
CA PRO A 116 -15.11 10.64 14.01
C PRO A 116 -13.90 9.71 14.07
N LEU A 117 -12.77 10.17 13.52
CA LEU A 117 -11.48 9.51 13.71
C LEU A 117 -10.96 9.81 15.12
N GLY A 118 -10.62 8.76 15.87
CA GLY A 118 -10.10 8.88 17.24
C GLY A 118 -9.92 7.54 17.96
N TYR A 119 -9.69 7.58 19.27
CA TYR A 119 -9.39 6.41 20.09
C TYR A 119 -10.42 5.28 19.95
N ALA A 120 -11.72 5.60 19.91
CA ALA A 120 -12.77 4.60 19.75
C ALA A 120 -12.69 3.86 18.40
N SER A 121 -12.48 4.61 17.30
CA SER A 121 -12.30 4.02 15.97
C SER A 121 -11.02 3.17 15.86
N ALA A 122 -9.96 3.55 16.58
CA ALA A 122 -8.72 2.80 16.63
C ALA A 122 -8.87 1.51 17.47
N ALA A 123 -9.54 1.59 18.63
CA ALA A 123 -9.80 0.44 19.51
C ALA A 123 -10.65 -0.64 18.81
N THR A 124 -11.65 -0.24 18.01
CA THR A 124 -12.47 -1.19 17.23
C THR A 124 -11.63 -2.06 16.30
N MET A 125 -10.53 -1.52 15.76
CA MET A 125 -9.56 -2.26 14.94
C MET A 125 -8.58 -3.06 15.80
N ALA A 126 -8.01 -2.46 16.86
CA ALA A 126 -6.98 -3.07 17.70
C ALA A 126 -7.52 -4.26 18.52
N ASP A 127 -8.75 -4.15 19.01
CA ASP A 127 -9.40 -5.15 19.85
C ASP A 127 -10.21 -6.17 19.02
N TYR A 128 -10.01 -6.20 17.69
CA TYR A 128 -10.63 -7.14 16.76
C TYR A 128 -12.17 -7.13 16.77
N VAL A 129 -12.82 -6.09 17.31
CA VAL A 129 -14.28 -6.00 17.44
C VAL A 129 -14.98 -6.31 16.12
N LEU A 130 -14.51 -5.71 15.02
CA LEU A 130 -15.11 -5.90 13.71
C LEU A 130 -14.90 -7.32 13.17
N VAL A 131 -13.71 -7.91 13.36
CA VAL A 131 -13.43 -9.30 12.95
C VAL A 131 -14.32 -10.27 13.72
N ASP A 132 -14.45 -10.07 15.03
CA ASP A 132 -15.29 -10.87 15.91
C ASP A 132 -16.77 -10.82 15.54
N MET A 133 -17.28 -9.64 15.15
CA MET A 133 -18.66 -9.49 14.70
C MET A 133 -18.97 -10.36 13.47
N PHE A 134 -18.07 -10.40 12.49
CA PHE A 134 -18.28 -11.21 11.28
C PHE A 134 -17.96 -12.70 11.48
N ALA A 135 -16.97 -13.04 12.31
CA ALA A 135 -16.62 -14.43 12.59
C ALA A 135 -17.70 -15.19 13.38
N LYS A 136 -18.54 -14.46 14.13
CA LYS A 136 -19.65 -14.99 14.94
C LYS A 136 -21.02 -14.82 14.29
N ALA A 137 -21.09 -14.23 13.09
CA ALA A 137 -22.33 -13.97 12.36
C ALA A 137 -22.91 -15.22 11.67
#